data_AF-A0A2N5YZU4-F1
#
_entry.id   AF-A0A2N5YZU4-F1
#
_cell.length_a   1.000
_cell.length_b   1.000
_cell.length_c   1.000
_cell.angle_alpha   90.00
_cell.angle_beta   90.00
_cell.angle_gamma   90.00
#
_symmetry.space_group_name_H-M   'P 1'
#
loop_
_entity.id
_entity.type
_entity.pdbx_description
1 polymer ?
#
loop_
_entity_poly.entity_id
_entity_poly.type
_entity_poly.pdbx_seq_one_letter_code
_entity_poly.pdbx_strand_id
1 'polypeptide(L)'
;MKFSKVLNQPYPQNLNKWKLIVIISVFISLFLWVFKPFGLQSLESENKDLIIIGYGFVTFAVLLIDLILIPFIVKNIFNEDNWKLYKEVLWLIFIVLTIVVGNYLYSVKLNVITWHGLTGFVLFTFFTLAIAIIPIVVIILITWNLHLRRNIDSSEKLNSSIDSSGTTIDNTLIKLNSGKEEFAFQINEILFMESDGNYINVNYCSEGVMKRQLIRNTIKNIE
;
A
#
# COMPACT_ATOMS: atom_id res chain seq x y z
N MET A 1 6.11 -11.15 15.06
CA MET A 1 6.38 -10.81 13.64
C MET A 1 7.66 -9.97 13.58
N LYS A 2 8.73 -10.41 12.88
CA LYS A 2 10.03 -9.70 12.91
C LYS A 2 9.89 -8.33 12.23
N PHE A 3 10.21 -7.23 12.92
CA PHE A 3 10.11 -5.84 12.46
C PHE A 3 10.71 -5.61 11.05
N SER A 4 11.83 -6.29 10.76
CA SER A 4 12.50 -6.30 9.45
C SER A 4 11.62 -6.79 8.28
N LYS A 5 10.67 -7.72 8.52
CA LYS A 5 9.74 -8.18 7.48
C LYS A 5 8.72 -7.11 7.11
N VAL A 6 8.31 -6.25 8.05
CA VAL A 6 7.33 -5.17 7.80
C VAL A 6 7.96 -4.07 6.94
N LEU A 7 9.20 -3.65 7.25
CA LEU A 7 9.89 -2.60 6.50
C LEU A 7 10.20 -2.97 5.03
N ASN A 8 10.22 -4.26 4.70
CA ASN A 8 10.52 -4.74 3.35
C ASN A 8 9.29 -5.04 2.51
N GLN A 9 8.09 -4.81 3.03
CA GLN A 9 6.85 -5.01 2.26
C GLN A 9 6.74 -3.97 1.12
N PRO A 10 6.16 -4.37 -0.03
CA PRO A 10 5.89 -3.45 -1.12
C PRO A 10 4.86 -2.40 -0.69
N TYR A 11 5.10 -1.13 -1.02
CA TYR A 11 4.20 -0.02 -0.71
C TYR A 11 3.63 0.58 -2.00
N PRO A 12 2.30 0.55 -2.22
CA PRO A 12 1.72 1.02 -3.47
C PRO A 12 1.69 2.55 -3.54
N GLN A 13 2.14 3.10 -4.67
CA GLN A 13 2.22 4.54 -4.91
C GLN A 13 0.97 5.15 -5.61
N ASN A 14 -0.16 4.43 -5.67
CA ASN A 14 -1.31 4.78 -6.51
C ASN A 14 -2.15 6.00 -6.06
N LEU A 15 -1.62 6.87 -5.21
CA LEU A 15 -2.30 8.13 -4.88
C LEU A 15 -2.13 9.14 -6.02
N ASN A 16 -3.20 9.87 -6.33
CA ASN A 16 -3.13 10.96 -7.30
C ASN A 16 -2.30 12.12 -6.71
N LYS A 17 -1.03 12.20 -7.12
CA LYS A 17 -0.05 13.17 -6.63
C LYS A 17 -0.53 14.61 -6.78
N TRP A 18 -1.15 14.97 -7.91
CA TRP A 18 -1.68 16.31 -8.15
C TRP A 18 -2.76 16.70 -7.15
N LYS A 19 -3.73 15.81 -6.89
CA LYS A 19 -4.77 16.05 -5.88
C LYS A 19 -4.15 16.27 -4.51
N LEU A 20 -3.16 15.44 -4.15
CA LEU A 20 -2.46 15.55 -2.86
C LEU A 20 -1.72 16.88 -2.73
N ILE A 21 -0.96 17.29 -3.75
CA ILE A 21 -0.25 18.58 -3.78
C ILE A 21 -1.23 19.74 -3.54
N VAL A 22 -2.32 19.79 -4.32
CA VAL A 22 -3.31 20.88 -4.21
C VAL A 22 -3.98 20.87 -2.83
N ILE A 23 -4.44 19.72 -2.34
CA ILE A 23 -5.14 19.61 -1.07
C ILE A 23 -4.25 20.07 0.09
N ILE A 24 -2.98 19.61 0.13
CA ILE A 24 -2.06 19.97 1.22
C ILE A 24 -1.73 21.46 1.18
N SER A 25 -1.42 22.00 0.01
CA SER A 25 -1.09 23.42 -0.13
C SER A 25 -2.24 24.34 0.23
N VAL A 26 -3.45 24.01 -0.23
CA VAL A 26 -4.68 24.74 0.12
C VAL A 26 -4.96 24.62 1.63
N PHE A 27 -4.82 23.42 2.19
CA PHE A 27 -4.97 23.20 3.63
C PHE A 27 -4.00 24.09 4.43
N ILE A 28 -2.72 24.15 4.05
CA ILE A 28 -1.71 24.96 4.77
C ILE A 28 -2.05 26.45 4.67
N SER A 29 -2.38 26.97 3.48
CA SER A 29 -2.81 28.36 3.32
C SER A 29 -4.02 28.68 4.20
N LEU A 30 -5.07 27.86 4.14
CA LEU A 30 -6.29 28.08 4.92
C LEU A 30 -6.05 27.96 6.42
N PHE A 31 -5.29 26.95 6.85
CA PHE A 31 -4.97 26.74 8.27
C PHE A 31 -4.22 27.94 8.84
N LEU A 32 -3.17 28.41 8.16
CA LEU A 32 -2.41 29.57 8.62
C LEU A 32 -3.25 30.85 8.55
N TRP A 33 -4.10 31.01 7.54
CA TRP A 33 -4.95 32.19 7.39
C TRP A 33 -6.04 32.28 8.46
N VAL A 34 -6.65 31.15 8.84
CA VAL A 34 -7.69 31.09 9.87
C VAL A 34 -7.10 31.19 11.28
N PHE A 35 -6.09 30.37 11.59
CA PHE A 35 -5.58 30.25 12.96
C PHE A 35 -4.45 31.23 13.29
N LYS A 36 -3.73 31.74 12.28
CA LYS A 36 -2.57 32.65 12.41
C LYS A 36 -1.65 32.29 13.58
N PRO A 37 -1.19 31.02 13.68
CA PRO A 37 -0.45 30.53 14.83
C PRO A 37 0.95 31.14 14.90
N PHE A 38 1.68 30.85 15.98
CA PHE A 38 3.12 31.12 16.12
C PHE A 38 3.53 32.59 15.94
N GLY A 39 2.68 33.52 16.39
CA GLY A 39 2.97 34.96 16.30
C GLY A 39 2.62 35.59 14.96
N LEU A 40 2.02 34.85 14.02
CA LEU A 40 1.51 35.44 12.77
C LEU A 40 0.40 36.47 13.05
N GLN A 41 -0.33 36.35 14.16
CA GLN A 41 -1.31 37.36 14.56
C GLN A 41 -0.68 38.74 14.87
N SER A 42 0.56 38.80 15.37
CA SER A 42 1.25 40.06 15.67
C SER A 42 2.10 40.60 14.52
N LEU A 43 2.05 39.98 13.33
CA LEU A 43 2.77 40.49 12.17
C LEU A 43 2.22 41.87 11.75
N GLU A 44 3.06 42.90 11.88
CA GLU A 44 2.79 44.28 11.44
C GLU A 44 3.21 44.42 9.97
N SER A 45 2.30 44.07 9.05
CA SER A 45 2.50 44.26 7.61
C SER A 45 1.15 44.50 6.93
N GLU A 46 1.10 45.48 6.03
CA GLU A 46 -0.08 45.75 5.20
C GLU A 46 -0.46 44.53 4.32
N ASN A 47 0.52 43.72 3.94
CA ASN A 47 0.35 42.55 3.07
C ASN A 47 0.30 41.22 3.84
N LYS A 48 -0.05 41.25 5.13
CA LYS A 48 -0.04 40.08 6.02
C LYS A 48 -0.76 38.85 5.46
N ASP A 49 -1.96 39.01 4.93
CA ASP A 49 -2.72 37.87 4.42
C ASP A 49 -2.09 37.27 3.16
N LEU A 50 -1.46 38.09 2.30
CA LEU A 50 -0.69 37.63 1.14
C LEU A 50 0.55 36.85 1.58
N ILE A 51 1.25 37.32 2.62
CA ILE A 51 2.40 36.61 3.22
C ILE A 51 1.94 35.24 3.75
N ILE A 52 0.81 35.20 4.46
CA ILE A 52 0.26 33.96 5.02
C ILE A 52 -0.12 32.97 3.92
N ILE A 53 -0.83 33.42 2.88
CA ILE A 53 -1.18 32.58 1.73
C ILE A 53 0.07 32.08 1.00
N GLY A 54 1.13 32.90 0.96
CA GLY A 54 2.41 32.57 0.34
C GLY A 54 3.07 31.31 0.90
N TYR A 55 2.86 30.95 2.18
CA TYR A 55 3.34 29.67 2.73
C TYR A 55 2.76 28.44 2.03
N GLY A 56 1.47 28.46 1.68
CA GLY A 56 0.89 27.36 0.91
C GLY A 56 1.37 27.33 -0.54
N PHE A 57 1.67 28.49 -1.14
CA PHE A 57 2.30 28.55 -2.46
C PHE A 57 3.74 27.99 -2.45
N VAL A 58 4.54 28.35 -1.45
CA VAL A 58 5.88 27.75 -1.26
C VAL A 58 5.76 26.25 -1.07
N THR A 59 4.82 25.80 -0.24
CA THR A 59 4.58 24.36 -0.04
C THR A 59 4.13 23.67 -1.33
N PHE A 60 3.30 24.32 -2.15
CA PHE A 60 2.91 23.82 -3.47
C PHE A 60 4.11 23.64 -4.39
N ALA A 61 4.98 24.65 -4.47
CA ALA A 61 6.18 24.61 -5.30
C ALA A 61 7.14 23.50 -4.85
N VAL A 62 7.36 23.35 -3.54
CA VAL A 62 8.20 22.29 -2.97
C VAL A 62 7.60 20.91 -3.27
N LEU A 63 6.30 20.71 -3.01
CA LEU A 63 5.64 19.44 -3.28
C LEU A 63 5.60 19.09 -4.77
N LEU A 64 5.51 20.08 -5.67
CA LEU A 64 5.61 19.86 -7.11
C LEU A 64 7.01 19.35 -7.48
N ILE A 65 8.05 19.97 -6.92
CA ILE A 65 9.42 19.51 -7.11
C ILE A 65 9.58 18.09 -6.58
N ASP A 66 9.17 17.84 -5.34
CA ASP A 66 9.39 16.56 -4.69
C ASP A 66 8.55 15.46 -5.35
N LEU A 67 7.24 15.60 -5.47
CA LEU A 67 6.37 14.51 -5.91
C LEU A 67 6.33 14.31 -7.42
N ILE A 68 6.63 15.34 -8.21
CA ILE A 68 6.57 15.29 -9.68
C ILE A 68 7.97 15.34 -10.29
N LEU A 69 8.74 16.40 -10.03
CA LEU A 69 9.99 16.65 -10.74
C LEU A 69 11.08 15.63 -10.37
N ILE A 70 11.31 15.37 -9.09
CA ILE A 70 12.35 14.44 -8.62
C ILE A 70 12.09 13.01 -9.13
N PRO A 71 10.90 12.40 -8.95
CA PRO A 71 10.58 11.10 -9.50
C PRO A 71 10.66 11.05 -11.03
N PHE A 72 10.35 12.15 -11.71
CA PHE A 72 10.48 12.23 -13.16
C PHE A 72 11.94 12.18 -13.63
N ILE A 73 12.86 12.83 -12.91
CA ILE A 73 14.29 12.84 -13.22
C ILE A 73 14.95 11.52 -12.80
N VAL A 74 14.59 11.00 -11.62
CA VAL A 74 15.27 9.87 -10.96
C VAL A 74 14.43 8.58 -11.01
N LYS A 75 13.87 8.28 -12.19
CA LYS A 75 12.93 7.16 -12.40
C LYS A 75 13.41 5.82 -11.85
N ASN A 76 14.72 5.55 -11.91
CA ASN A 76 15.30 4.27 -11.49
C ASN A 76 15.18 4.04 -9.97
N ILE A 77 15.16 5.10 -9.15
CA ILE A 77 14.99 4.98 -7.70
C ILE A 77 13.52 4.74 -7.32
N PHE A 78 12.60 5.37 -8.07
CA PHE A 78 11.15 5.34 -7.85
C PHE A 78 10.42 4.22 -8.61
N ASN A 79 11.13 3.17 -9.02
CA ASN A 79 10.49 2.02 -9.65
C ASN A 79 9.55 1.31 -8.65
N GLU A 80 8.27 1.22 -9.00
CA GLU A 80 7.19 0.63 -8.18
C GLU A 80 7.48 -0.83 -7.79
N ASP A 81 8.08 -1.62 -8.69
CA ASP A 81 8.36 -3.04 -8.47
C ASP A 81 9.34 -3.27 -7.30
N ASN A 82 10.17 -2.27 -7.00
CA ASN A 82 11.18 -2.32 -5.96
C ASN A 82 10.96 -1.27 -4.85
N TRP A 83 9.75 -0.68 -4.78
CA TRP A 83 9.43 0.32 -3.77
C TRP A 83 8.98 -0.34 -2.47
N LYS A 84 9.85 -0.23 -1.46
CA LYS A 84 9.66 -0.85 -0.14
C LYS A 84 9.26 0.21 0.89
N LEU A 85 8.59 -0.21 1.95
CA LEU A 85 8.11 0.68 3.02
C LEU A 85 9.20 1.60 3.60
N TYR A 86 10.43 1.12 3.82
CA TYR A 86 11.49 1.99 4.35
C TYR A 86 11.89 3.13 3.38
N LYS A 87 11.80 2.90 2.06
CA LYS A 87 12.07 3.95 1.06
C LYS A 87 10.99 5.01 1.13
N GLU A 88 9.74 4.60 1.28
CA GLU A 88 8.60 5.52 1.48
C GLU A 88 8.80 6.36 2.74
N VAL A 89 9.17 5.76 3.87
CA VAL A 89 9.40 6.49 5.12
C VAL A 89 10.53 7.52 4.96
N LEU A 90 11.65 7.13 4.36
CA LEU A 90 12.76 8.05 4.08
C LEU A 90 12.33 9.18 3.13
N TRP A 91 11.51 8.86 2.13
CA TRP A 91 10.99 9.81 1.18
C TRP A 91 10.03 10.83 1.81
N LEU A 92 9.15 10.37 2.71
CA LEU A 92 8.27 11.25 3.49
C LEU A 92 9.08 12.17 4.41
N ILE A 93 10.12 11.66 5.07
CA ILE A 93 11.02 12.49 5.89
C ILE A 93 11.69 13.56 5.02
N PHE A 94 12.15 13.19 3.82
CA PHE A 94 12.74 14.13 2.87
C PHE A 94 11.77 15.24 2.48
N ILE A 95 10.54 14.89 2.09
CA ILE A 95 9.48 15.87 1.75
C ILE A 95 9.18 16.82 2.90
N VAL A 96 9.08 16.30 4.13
CA VAL A 96 8.82 17.17 5.29
C VAL A 96 9.99 18.14 5.49
N LEU A 97 11.22 17.67 5.34
CA LEU A 97 12.42 18.49 5.51
C LEU A 97 12.53 19.59 4.43
N THR A 98 12.25 19.28 3.17
CA THR A 98 12.25 20.27 2.08
C THR A 98 11.17 21.33 2.28
N ILE A 99 9.98 20.95 2.76
CA ILE A 99 8.90 21.91 3.11
C ILE A 99 9.33 22.83 4.25
N VAL A 100 9.94 22.28 5.30
CA VAL A 100 10.49 23.06 6.42
C VAL A 100 11.52 24.06 5.91
N VAL A 101 12.48 23.62 5.08
CA VAL A 101 13.51 24.48 4.50
C VAL A 101 12.89 25.58 3.64
N GLY A 102 11.97 25.25 2.74
CA GLY A 102 11.31 26.21 1.87
C GLY A 102 10.56 27.30 2.63
N ASN A 103 9.72 26.89 3.59
CA ASN A 103 8.94 27.83 4.39
C ASN A 103 9.79 28.62 5.40
N TYR A 104 10.87 28.05 5.92
CA TYR A 104 11.82 28.76 6.76
C TYR A 104 12.54 29.85 5.97
N LEU A 105 13.09 29.51 4.79
CA LEU A 105 13.74 30.49 3.91
C LEU A 105 12.79 31.60 3.48
N TYR A 106 11.53 31.26 3.19
CA TYR A 106 10.48 32.24 2.91
C TYR A 106 10.25 33.19 4.10
N SER A 107 10.16 32.65 5.31
CA SER A 107 9.97 33.42 6.55
C SER A 107 11.13 34.35 6.84
N VAL A 108 12.36 33.88 6.65
CA VAL A 108 13.59 34.68 6.84
C VAL A 108 13.66 35.79 5.79
N LYS A 109 13.39 35.47 4.52
CA LYS A 109 13.47 36.45 3.42
C LYS A 109 12.49 37.61 3.59
N LEU A 110 11.29 37.34 4.12
CA LEU A 110 10.27 38.34 4.35
C LEU A 110 10.31 38.95 5.76
N ASN A 111 11.35 38.62 6.56
CA ASN A 111 11.51 39.07 7.94
C ASN A 111 10.26 38.81 8.82
N VAL A 112 9.55 37.71 8.56
CA VAL A 112 8.40 37.28 9.38
C VAL A 112 8.86 36.79 10.75
N ILE A 113 10.06 36.20 10.79
CA ILE A 113 10.69 35.71 12.01
C ILE A 113 12.01 36.44 12.23
N THR A 114 12.32 36.71 13.50
CA THR A 114 13.57 37.38 13.92
C THR A 114 14.67 36.40 14.32
N TRP A 115 14.34 35.13 14.50
CA TRP A 115 15.29 34.10 14.92
C TRP A 115 15.94 33.49 13.68
N HIS A 116 17.17 33.90 13.42
CA HIS A 116 17.98 33.38 12.33
C HIS A 116 18.91 32.24 12.80
N GLY A 117 19.51 31.53 11.84
CA GLY A 117 20.48 30.47 12.11
C GLY A 117 19.86 29.14 12.55
N LEU A 118 20.69 28.27 13.14
CA LEU A 118 20.32 26.89 13.46
C LEU A 118 19.20 26.79 14.48
N THR A 119 19.23 27.63 15.53
CA THR A 119 18.20 27.66 16.58
C THR A 119 16.84 28.03 16.01
N GLY A 120 16.77 29.06 15.15
CA GLY A 120 15.54 29.46 14.46
C GLY A 120 15.01 28.36 13.56
N PHE A 121 15.88 27.70 12.80
CA PHE A 121 15.51 26.57 11.94
C PHE A 121 14.94 25.38 12.74
N VAL A 122 15.56 24.99 13.85
CA VAL A 122 15.08 23.90 14.71
C VAL A 122 13.70 24.24 15.29
N LEU A 123 13.51 25.46 15.81
CA LEU A 123 12.22 25.89 16.36
C LEU A 123 11.13 25.92 15.28
N PHE A 124 11.45 26.43 14.09
CA PHE A 124 10.54 26.46 12.95
C PHE A 124 10.16 25.04 12.48
N THR A 125 11.10 24.10 12.56
CA THR A 125 10.87 22.69 12.27
C THR A 125 9.79 22.12 13.19
N PHE A 126 9.86 22.38 14.49
CA PHE A 126 8.85 21.90 15.45
C PHE A 126 7.45 22.45 15.14
N PHE A 127 7.33 23.74 14.81
CA PHE A 127 6.04 24.33 14.43
C PHE A 127 5.47 23.75 13.15
N THR A 128 6.33 23.58 12.14
CA THR A 128 5.92 23.01 10.85
C THR A 128 5.49 21.55 11.03
N LEU A 129 6.22 20.77 11.82
CA LEU A 129 5.86 19.39 12.14
C LEU A 129 4.52 19.30 12.87
N ALA A 130 4.26 20.20 13.83
CA ALA A 130 2.99 20.22 14.55
C ALA A 130 1.79 20.41 13.61
N ILE A 131 1.92 21.29 12.61
CA ILE A 131 0.88 21.48 11.57
C ILE A 131 0.82 20.26 10.63
N ALA A 132 1.97 19.72 10.24
CA ALA A 132 2.08 18.62 9.27
C ALA A 132 1.46 17.30 9.76
N ILE A 133 1.33 17.10 11.07
CA ILE A 133 0.66 15.90 11.63
C ILE A 133 -0.74 15.71 11.03
N ILE A 134 -1.50 16.79 10.85
CA ILE A 134 -2.88 16.71 10.34
C ILE A 134 -2.93 16.11 8.93
N PRO A 135 -2.28 16.69 7.89
CA PRO A 135 -2.31 16.11 6.56
C PRO A 135 -1.66 14.73 6.50
N ILE A 136 -0.60 14.46 7.29
CA ILE A 136 0.04 13.15 7.35
C ILE A 136 -0.96 12.08 7.82
N VAL A 137 -1.68 12.33 8.92
CA VAL A 137 -2.69 11.39 9.43
C VAL A 137 -3.79 11.16 8.40
N VAL A 138 -4.27 12.22 7.73
CA VAL A 138 -5.29 12.09 6.67
C VAL A 138 -4.80 11.22 5.52
N ILE A 139 -3.55 11.41 5.06
CA ILE A 139 -2.96 10.58 4.00
C ILE A 139 -2.87 9.12 4.43
N ILE A 140 -2.41 8.86 5.66
CA ILE A 140 -2.32 7.50 6.21
C ILE A 140 -3.70 6.82 6.22
N LEU A 141 -4.74 7.53 6.68
CA LEU A 141 -6.11 6.99 6.72
C LEU A 141 -6.66 6.69 5.32
N ILE A 142 -6.44 7.59 4.36
CA ILE A 142 -6.87 7.39 2.97
C ILE A 142 -6.16 6.17 2.37
N THR A 143 -4.84 6.09 2.52
CA THR A 143 -4.04 4.96 2.03
C THR A 143 -4.51 3.66 2.65
N TRP A 144 -4.73 3.64 3.98
CA TRP A 144 -5.19 2.45 4.66
C TRP A 144 -6.58 2.00 4.18
N ASN A 145 -7.52 2.94 3.97
CA ASN A 145 -8.84 2.63 3.45
C ASN A 145 -8.77 2.05 2.03
N LEU A 146 -7.91 2.61 1.17
CA LEU A 146 -7.68 2.11 -0.19
C LEU A 146 -7.11 0.69 -0.17
N HIS A 147 -6.15 0.42 0.71
CA HIS A 147 -5.61 -0.93 0.91
C HIS A 147 -6.67 -1.92 1.38
N LEU A 148 -7.49 -1.53 2.35
CA LEU A 148 -8.55 -2.38 2.88
C LEU A 148 -9.53 -2.76 1.77
N ARG A 149 -9.96 -1.78 0.95
CA ARG A 149 -10.83 -2.03 -0.21
C ARG A 149 -10.21 -2.99 -1.21
N ARG A 150 -8.95 -2.78 -1.60
CA ARG A 150 -8.24 -3.68 -2.53
C ARG A 150 -8.15 -5.11 -2.00
N ASN A 151 -7.92 -5.28 -0.69
CA ASN A 151 -7.86 -6.59 -0.08
C ASN A 151 -9.23 -7.27 -0.10
N ILE A 152 -10.31 -6.55 0.24
CA ILE A 152 -11.68 -7.05 0.15
C ILE A 152 -12.01 -7.46 -1.29
N ASP A 153 -11.77 -6.59 -2.28
CA ASP A 153 -12.02 -6.88 -3.70
C ASP A 153 -11.25 -8.12 -4.17
N SER A 154 -10.01 -8.29 -3.71
CA SER A 154 -9.20 -9.46 -4.05
C SER A 154 -9.75 -10.75 -3.42
N SER A 155 -10.23 -10.68 -2.18
CA SER A 155 -10.86 -11.80 -1.49
C SER A 155 -12.21 -12.17 -2.11
N GLU A 156 -13.02 -11.19 -2.51
CA GLU A 156 -14.28 -11.43 -3.22
C GLU A 156 -14.06 -12.11 -4.58
N LYS A 157 -13.05 -11.67 -5.34
CA LYS A 157 -12.68 -12.34 -6.60
C LYS A 157 -12.23 -13.78 -6.36
N LEU A 158 -11.40 -14.03 -5.35
CA LEU A 158 -11.00 -15.39 -4.98
C LEU A 158 -12.20 -16.25 -4.56
N ASN A 159 -13.10 -15.74 -3.72
CA ASN A 159 -14.30 -16.47 -3.30
C ASN A 159 -15.24 -16.75 -4.49
N SER A 160 -15.46 -15.75 -5.35
CA SER A 160 -16.30 -15.92 -6.55
C SER A 160 -15.74 -16.97 -7.52
N SER A 161 -14.41 -17.11 -7.62
CA SER A 161 -13.78 -18.15 -8.44
C SER A 161 -13.91 -19.57 -7.84
N ILE A 162 -14.03 -19.67 -6.52
CA ILE A 162 -14.33 -20.93 -5.82
C ILE A 162 -15.81 -21.29 -6.02
N ASP A 163 -16.72 -20.33 -5.87
CA ASP A 163 -18.16 -20.54 -6.07
C ASP A 163 -18.53 -20.82 -7.54
N SER A 164 -17.85 -20.19 -8.51
CA SER A 164 -18.03 -20.48 -9.93
C SER A 164 -17.40 -21.81 -10.37
N SER A 165 -16.55 -22.41 -9.53
CA SER A 165 -16.01 -23.76 -9.73
C SER A 165 -16.96 -24.85 -9.21
N GLY A 166 -18.19 -24.48 -8.83
CA GLY A 166 -19.34 -25.39 -8.72
C GLY A 166 -19.74 -25.97 -10.07
N THR A 167 -18.80 -26.61 -10.76
CA THR A 167 -19.12 -27.61 -11.77
C THR A 167 -19.75 -28.74 -10.97
N THR A 168 -21.04 -28.96 -11.11
CA THR A 168 -21.66 -30.24 -10.77
C THR A 168 -20.80 -31.31 -11.42
N ILE A 169 -19.97 -31.99 -10.63
CA ILE A 169 -19.14 -33.10 -11.11
C ILE A 169 -20.08 -34.30 -11.28
N ASP A 170 -21.16 -34.16 -12.05
CA ASP A 170 -22.08 -35.26 -12.26
C ASP A 170 -21.48 -36.22 -13.28
N ASN A 171 -21.09 -37.39 -12.79
CA ASN A 171 -20.67 -38.58 -13.54
C ASN A 171 -19.33 -38.55 -14.29
N THR A 172 -18.34 -37.79 -13.85
CA THR A 172 -16.98 -37.96 -14.40
C THR A 172 -16.35 -39.26 -13.89
N LEU A 173 -16.13 -40.20 -14.81
CA LEU A 173 -15.41 -41.45 -14.55
C LEU A 173 -13.91 -41.22 -14.67
N ILE A 174 -13.18 -41.47 -13.58
CA ILE A 174 -11.72 -41.50 -13.55
C ILE A 174 -11.26 -42.90 -13.84
N LYS A 175 -10.39 -43.04 -14.84
CA LYS A 175 -9.78 -44.31 -15.23
C LYS A 175 -8.33 -44.35 -14.79
N LEU A 176 -8.00 -45.32 -13.95
CA LEU A 176 -6.66 -45.58 -13.45
C LEU A 176 -6.14 -46.88 -14.05
N ASN A 177 -5.00 -46.78 -14.73
CA ASN A 177 -4.38 -47.94 -15.37
C ASN A 177 -3.32 -48.57 -14.46
N SER A 178 -3.31 -49.91 -14.44
CA SER A 178 -2.30 -50.74 -13.80
C SER A 178 -1.84 -51.79 -14.81
N GLY A 179 -0.92 -51.41 -15.70
CA GLY A 179 -0.46 -52.28 -16.79
C GLY A 179 -1.54 -52.51 -17.85
N LYS A 180 -2.15 -53.71 -17.86
CA LYS A 180 -3.23 -54.10 -18.78
C LYS A 180 -4.63 -54.00 -18.16
N GLU A 181 -4.72 -53.74 -16.85
CA GLU A 181 -5.98 -53.59 -16.13
C GLU A 181 -6.35 -52.10 -16.03
N GLU A 182 -7.61 -51.79 -16.32
CA GLU A 182 -8.18 -50.44 -16.24
C GLU A 182 -9.23 -50.44 -15.11
N PHE A 183 -9.04 -49.57 -14.12
CA PHE A 183 -9.96 -49.39 -13.00
C PHE A 183 -10.71 -48.07 -13.20
N ALA A 184 -12.04 -48.12 -13.23
CA ALA A 184 -12.88 -46.93 -13.38
C ALA A 184 -13.61 -46.61 -12.07
N PHE A 185 -13.54 -45.36 -11.63
CA PHE A 185 -14.22 -44.87 -10.43
C PHE A 185 -15.01 -43.62 -10.77
N GLN A 186 -16.19 -43.46 -10.19
CA GLN A 186 -16.86 -42.16 -10.22
C GLN A 186 -16.15 -41.21 -9.27
N ILE A 187 -15.80 -40.02 -9.74
CA ILE A 187 -15.11 -39.01 -8.91
C ILE A 187 -15.90 -38.64 -7.64
N ASN A 188 -17.24 -38.70 -7.70
CA ASN A 188 -18.12 -38.41 -6.56
C ASN A 188 -18.09 -39.50 -5.49
N GLU A 189 -17.66 -40.71 -5.85
CA GLU A 189 -17.51 -41.82 -4.92
C GLU A 189 -16.10 -41.82 -4.28
N ILE A 190 -15.10 -41.18 -4.89
CA ILE A 190 -13.75 -41.12 -4.35
C ILE A 190 -13.70 -40.14 -3.17
N LEU A 191 -13.21 -40.61 -2.02
CA LEU A 191 -13.05 -39.79 -0.83
C LEU A 191 -11.65 -39.20 -0.77
N PHE A 192 -10.64 -40.06 -0.94
CA PHE A 192 -9.24 -39.66 -1.01
C PHE A 192 -8.39 -40.78 -1.61
N MET A 193 -7.21 -40.39 -2.10
CA MET A 193 -6.18 -41.31 -2.58
C MET A 193 -4.92 -41.12 -1.76
N GLU A 194 -4.26 -42.21 -1.40
CA GLU A 194 -2.99 -42.18 -0.68
C GLU A 194 -1.91 -42.93 -1.47
N SER A 195 -0.69 -42.37 -1.46
CA SER A 195 0.47 -43.03 -2.08
C SER A 195 1.05 -44.04 -1.11
N ASP A 196 1.28 -45.25 -1.59
CA ASP A 196 2.01 -46.30 -0.87
C ASP A 196 3.13 -46.85 -1.77
N GLY A 197 4.24 -46.10 -1.82
CA GLY A 197 5.37 -46.39 -2.71
C GLY A 197 4.98 -46.35 -4.19
N ASN A 198 5.00 -47.52 -4.85
CA ASN A 198 4.63 -47.69 -6.26
C ASN A 198 3.16 -48.07 -6.47
N TYR A 199 2.35 -47.87 -5.42
CA TYR A 199 0.92 -48.14 -5.43
C TYR A 199 0.15 -46.91 -4.97
N ILE A 200 -1.12 -46.88 -5.36
CA ILE A 200 -2.10 -45.92 -4.89
C ILE A 200 -3.23 -46.70 -4.26
N ASN A 201 -3.58 -46.35 -3.04
CA ASN A 201 -4.81 -46.81 -2.43
C ASN A 201 -5.92 -45.79 -2.72
N VAL A 202 -6.90 -46.19 -3.51
CA VAL A 202 -8.10 -45.41 -3.77
C VAL A 202 -9.15 -45.80 -2.73
N ASN A 203 -9.53 -44.85 -1.87
CA ASN A 203 -10.59 -45.03 -0.90
C ASN A 203 -11.87 -44.38 -1.46
N TYR A 204 -12.91 -45.18 -1.68
CA TYR A 204 -14.14 -44.75 -2.33
C TYR A 204 -15.37 -45.34 -1.63
N CYS A 205 -16.50 -44.66 -1.75
CA CYS A 205 -17.78 -45.06 -1.19
C CYS A 205 -18.71 -45.50 -2.32
N SER A 206 -18.96 -46.81 -2.40
CA SER A 206 -19.84 -47.41 -3.41
C SER A 206 -21.04 -48.01 -2.70
N GLU A 207 -22.25 -47.54 -3.05
CA GLU A 207 -23.52 -47.96 -2.42
C GLU A 207 -23.55 -47.75 -0.88
N GLY A 208 -22.88 -46.71 -0.39
CA GLY A 208 -22.83 -46.38 1.04
C GLY A 208 -21.84 -47.23 1.86
N VAL A 209 -21.07 -48.10 1.22
CA VAL A 209 -20.02 -48.91 1.86
C VAL A 209 -18.65 -48.39 1.45
N MET A 210 -17.81 -48.14 2.45
CA MET A 210 -16.41 -47.77 2.27
C MET A 210 -15.62 -48.96 1.69
N LYS A 211 -15.04 -48.77 0.51
CA LYS A 211 -14.19 -49.75 -0.17
C LYS A 211 -12.81 -49.15 -0.42
N ARG A 212 -11.81 -50.03 -0.49
CA ARG A 212 -10.42 -49.68 -0.74
C ARG A 212 -9.88 -50.53 -1.88
N GLN A 213 -9.32 -49.89 -2.91
CA GLN A 213 -8.68 -50.55 -4.04
C GLN A 213 -7.21 -50.15 -4.12
N LEU A 214 -6.32 -51.13 -4.11
CA LEU A 214 -4.88 -50.93 -4.34
C LEU A 214 -4.60 -51.04 -5.85
N ILE A 215 -3.98 -50.01 -6.43
CA ILE A 215 -3.66 -49.94 -7.86
C ILE A 215 -2.17 -49.69 -8.01
N ARG A 216 -1.47 -50.47 -8.84
CA ARG A 216 -0.05 -50.26 -9.10
C ARG A 216 0.16 -49.09 -10.05
N ASN A 217 0.20 -47.89 -9.48
CA ASN A 217 0.49 -46.63 -10.18
C ASN A 217 1.14 -45.65 -9.18
N THR A 218 1.55 -44.47 -9.63
CA THR A 218 2.12 -43.42 -8.76
C THR A 218 1.27 -42.14 -8.88
N ILE A 219 1.14 -41.38 -7.78
CA ILE A 219 0.38 -40.11 -7.80
C ILE A 219 0.92 -39.17 -8.88
N LYS A 220 2.26 -39.15 -9.06
CA LYS A 220 2.94 -38.36 -10.09
C LYS A 220 2.51 -38.69 -11.53
N ASN A 221 2.01 -39.89 -11.79
CA ASN A 221 1.51 -40.26 -13.12
C ASN A 221 0.03 -39.83 -13.35
N ILE A 222 -0.67 -39.38 -12.31
CA ILE A 222 -2.10 -39.04 -12.32
C ILE A 222 -2.33 -37.55 -12.09
N GLU A 223 -1.37 -36.85 -11.47
CA GLU A 223 -1.29 -35.38 -11.43
C GLU A 223 -0.98 -34.81 -12.82
#